data_AF-A0A1X9SYF9-F1
#
_entry.id   AF-A0A1X9SYF9-F1
#
_cell.length_a   1.000
_cell.length_b   1.000
_cell.length_c   1.000
_cell.angle_alpha   90.00
_cell.angle_beta   90.00
_cell.angle_gamma   90.00
#
_symmetry.space_group_name_H-M   'P 1'
#
loop_
_entity.id
_entity.type
_entity.pdbx_description
1 polymer ?
#
loop_
_entity_poly.entity_id
_entity_poly.type
_entity_poly.pdbx_seq_one_letter_code
_entity_poly.pdbx_strand_id
1 'polypeptide(L)'
;MDTISTSSFIYNPTFYIFKDASIRQIGKSYTHTPCHHLVSPSPLTIFENDVYVCTNALLKPGITLHTGCVVAQNAIVTKDVPPYAIVGGSPAKILKYRFDEPTRNRLLKLKWWEYHFADFDGIDAMKDINYYLDELESRIQNQTIKPFYPRKMQFEELIQISKQPVSVVKPQTTPQPPQEPSLQDQIISLKEQISKKDNEIKALQTSYQKAANFKNHLSYKLGNSLIKAHKSWYKGGYIKFIFEAIKIKNKHKN
;
A
#
# COMPACT_ATOMS: atom_id res chain seq x y z
N MET A 1 -15.42 -33.81 -0.25
CA MET A 1 -14.78 -34.97 -0.91
C MET A 1 -13.71 -34.34 -1.78
N ASP A 2 -12.48 -34.30 -1.27
CA ASP A 2 -11.52 -33.28 -1.72
C ASP A 2 -10.61 -33.77 -2.86
N THR A 3 -10.73 -35.06 -3.20
CA THR A 3 -9.98 -35.71 -4.27
C THR A 3 -10.88 -36.71 -5.01
N ILE A 4 -10.84 -36.70 -6.34
CA ILE A 4 -11.43 -37.70 -7.23
C ILE A 4 -10.29 -38.30 -8.04
N SER A 5 -10.29 -39.63 -8.22
CA SER A 5 -9.28 -40.33 -9.01
C SER A 5 -9.95 -41.46 -9.80
N THR A 6 -9.43 -41.69 -11.00
CA THR A 6 -9.86 -42.78 -11.89
C THR A 6 -9.16 -44.11 -11.58
N SER A 7 -8.15 -44.10 -10.70
CA SER A 7 -7.44 -45.31 -10.31
C SER A 7 -8.33 -46.20 -9.45
N SER A 8 -8.47 -47.47 -9.83
CA SER A 8 -9.14 -48.49 -9.04
C SER A 8 -8.39 -48.86 -7.75
N PHE A 9 -7.16 -48.37 -7.58
CA PHE A 9 -6.31 -48.63 -6.41
C PHE A 9 -5.63 -47.33 -5.95
N ILE A 10 -5.79 -46.95 -4.68
CA ILE A 10 -5.17 -45.77 -4.08
C ILE A 10 -4.71 -46.10 -2.67
N TYR A 11 -3.52 -45.65 -2.30
CA TYR A 11 -3.00 -45.65 -0.93
C TYR A 11 -3.70 -44.58 -0.04
N ASN A 12 -5.02 -44.48 -0.12
CA ASN A 12 -5.82 -43.56 0.69
C ASN A 12 -6.82 -44.39 1.50
N PRO A 13 -6.83 -44.28 2.84
CA PRO A 13 -7.69 -45.10 3.66
C PRO A 13 -9.19 -44.80 3.53
N THR A 14 -9.54 -43.65 2.96
CA THR A 14 -10.91 -43.12 2.86
C THR A 14 -11.47 -43.22 1.43
N PHE A 15 -10.79 -43.91 0.51
CA PHE A 15 -11.26 -44.04 -0.86
C PHE A 15 -12.34 -45.14 -1.00
N TYR A 16 -13.61 -44.75 -0.81
CA TYR A 16 -14.73 -45.68 -0.74
C TYR A 16 -15.40 -45.99 -2.09
N ILE A 17 -15.09 -45.24 -3.16
CA ILE A 17 -15.76 -45.34 -4.47
C ILE A 17 -15.75 -46.77 -5.03
N PHE A 18 -14.63 -47.48 -4.93
CA PHE A 18 -14.53 -48.85 -5.46
C PHE A 18 -14.91 -49.95 -4.45
N LYS A 19 -15.03 -49.61 -3.16
CA LYS A 19 -15.49 -50.55 -2.12
C LYS A 19 -16.93 -50.96 -2.38
N ASP A 20 -17.79 -49.97 -2.61
CA ASP A 20 -19.21 -50.20 -2.89
C ASP A 20 -19.41 -50.95 -4.22
N ALA A 21 -18.62 -50.63 -5.25
CA ALA A 21 -18.65 -51.33 -6.53
C ALA A 21 -18.23 -52.80 -6.41
N SER A 22 -17.16 -53.10 -5.66
CA SER A 22 -16.68 -54.47 -5.42
C SER A 22 -17.72 -55.34 -4.73
N ILE A 23 -18.39 -54.80 -3.70
CA ILE A 23 -19.45 -55.52 -2.97
C ILE A 23 -20.65 -55.79 -3.88
N ARG A 24 -21.10 -54.79 -4.66
CA ARG A 24 -22.30 -54.91 -5.50
C ARG A 24 -22.12 -55.77 -6.74
N GLN A 25 -20.95 -55.73 -7.39
CA GLN A 25 -20.75 -56.38 -8.70
C GLN A 25 -19.99 -57.70 -8.62
N ILE A 26 -19.03 -57.81 -7.69
CA ILE A 26 -18.09 -58.94 -7.63
C ILE A 26 -18.41 -59.85 -6.42
N GLY A 27 -19.19 -59.36 -5.45
CA GLY A 27 -19.55 -60.09 -4.22
C GLY A 27 -18.36 -60.36 -3.30
N LYS A 28 -17.20 -59.72 -3.57
CA LYS A 28 -15.98 -59.87 -2.78
C LYS A 28 -15.85 -58.68 -1.84
N SER A 29 -15.88 -58.97 -0.53
CA SER A 29 -15.49 -58.03 0.50
C SER A 29 -13.96 -58.04 0.64
N TYR A 30 -13.35 -56.87 0.80
CA TYR A 30 -11.93 -56.76 1.15
C TYR A 30 -11.79 -55.91 2.42
N THR A 31 -10.93 -56.36 3.33
CA THR A 31 -10.64 -55.67 4.57
C THR A 31 -9.75 -54.48 4.27
N HIS A 32 -10.28 -53.28 4.44
CA HIS A 32 -9.47 -52.09 4.39
C HIS A 32 -8.72 -51.98 5.72
N THR A 33 -7.40 -52.20 5.71
CA THR A 33 -6.57 -51.86 6.85
C THR A 33 -6.27 -50.37 6.74
N PRO A 34 -6.85 -49.50 7.59
CA PRO A 34 -6.48 -48.10 7.61
C PRO A 34 -4.98 -48.05 7.85
N CYS A 35 -4.25 -47.50 6.89
CA CYS A 35 -2.85 -47.27 7.13
C CYS A 35 -2.81 -46.12 8.14
N HIS A 36 -2.53 -46.46 9.40
CA HIS A 36 -2.21 -45.51 10.47
C HIS A 36 -0.83 -44.93 10.18
N HIS A 37 -0.64 -44.34 9.02
CA HIS A 37 0.59 -43.63 8.68
C HIS A 37 0.53 -42.32 9.43
N LEU A 38 1.24 -42.31 10.57
CA LEU A 38 1.98 -41.18 11.12
C LEU A 38 1.62 -39.87 10.42
N VAL A 39 0.50 -39.25 10.81
CA VAL A 39 0.26 -37.85 10.48
C VAL A 39 1.31 -37.10 11.30
N SER A 40 2.52 -37.00 10.76
CA SER A 40 3.53 -36.10 11.29
C SER A 40 2.84 -34.74 11.39
N PRO A 41 2.85 -34.10 12.57
CA PRO A 41 2.16 -32.84 12.74
C PRO A 41 2.61 -31.91 11.61
N SER A 42 1.63 -31.43 10.83
CA SER A 42 1.93 -30.54 9.72
C SER A 42 2.80 -29.40 10.26
N PRO A 43 3.93 -29.09 9.62
CA PRO A 43 4.82 -28.04 10.10
C PRO A 43 4.03 -26.75 10.27
N LEU A 44 4.24 -26.06 11.39
CA LEU A 44 3.52 -24.84 11.75
C LEU A 44 3.80 -23.75 10.71
N THR A 45 2.75 -23.19 10.12
CA THR A 45 2.86 -21.99 9.29
C THR A 45 2.91 -20.77 10.20
N ILE A 46 3.95 -19.96 10.06
CA ILE A 46 4.20 -18.80 10.92
C ILE A 46 3.80 -17.52 10.18
N PHE A 47 3.01 -16.68 10.86
CA PHE A 47 2.65 -15.35 10.40
C PHE A 47 3.32 -14.34 11.34
N GLU A 48 4.13 -13.45 10.78
CA GLU A 48 4.70 -12.33 11.52
C GLU A 48 3.73 -11.13 11.55
N ASN A 49 4.24 -9.95 11.88
CA ASN A 49 3.45 -8.74 12.09
C ASN A 49 3.09 -8.06 10.76
N ASP A 50 1.95 -7.37 10.71
CA ASP A 50 1.51 -6.60 9.52
C ASP A 50 1.42 -7.45 8.22
N VAL A 51 1.10 -8.75 8.32
CA VAL A 51 0.92 -9.63 7.16
C VAL A 51 -0.49 -9.50 6.60
N TYR A 52 -0.60 -9.31 5.28
CA TYR A 52 -1.88 -9.21 4.59
C TYR A 52 -2.08 -10.38 3.62
N VAL A 53 -3.10 -11.22 3.87
CA VAL A 53 -3.45 -12.35 2.99
C VAL A 53 -4.82 -12.09 2.36
N CYS A 54 -4.85 -11.98 1.03
CA CYS A 54 -6.08 -11.77 0.29
C CYS A 54 -6.89 -13.07 0.11
N THR A 55 -8.14 -12.92 -0.33
CA THR A 55 -9.12 -14.01 -0.49
C THR A 55 -8.59 -15.16 -1.35
N ASN A 56 -8.94 -16.40 -0.98
CA ASN A 56 -8.62 -17.63 -1.71
C ASN A 56 -7.12 -17.89 -1.94
N ALA A 57 -6.22 -17.25 -1.21
CA ALA A 57 -4.81 -17.63 -1.24
C ALA A 57 -4.62 -19.02 -0.61
N LEU A 58 -3.80 -19.86 -1.25
CA LEU A 58 -3.41 -21.19 -0.76
C LEU A 58 -1.96 -21.14 -0.25
N LEU A 59 -1.76 -21.53 1.00
CA LEU A 59 -0.45 -21.52 1.65
C LEU A 59 0.01 -22.95 1.89
N LYS A 60 1.22 -23.28 1.45
CA LYS A 60 1.87 -24.55 1.80
C LYS A 60 2.07 -24.60 3.33
N PRO A 61 1.75 -25.72 4.01
CA PRO A 61 2.07 -25.89 5.42
C PRO A 61 3.58 -25.74 5.70
N GLY A 62 3.93 -25.07 6.79
CA GLY A 62 5.33 -24.93 7.25
C GLY A 62 6.10 -23.78 6.62
N ILE A 63 5.42 -22.83 5.96
CA ILE A 63 6.07 -21.61 5.47
C ILE A 63 5.99 -20.48 6.49
N THR A 64 6.88 -19.51 6.34
CA THR A 64 6.88 -18.26 7.10
C THR A 64 6.49 -17.09 6.20
N LEU A 65 5.46 -16.37 6.62
CA LEU A 65 5.08 -15.08 6.05
C LEU A 65 5.71 -13.99 6.90
N HIS A 66 6.79 -13.39 6.40
CA HIS A 66 7.51 -12.38 7.15
C HIS A 66 6.77 -11.04 7.22
N THR A 67 7.24 -10.20 8.12
CA THR A 67 6.62 -8.95 8.52
C THR A 67 6.29 -8.06 7.32
N GLY A 68 5.08 -7.52 7.29
CA GLY A 68 4.65 -6.56 6.28
C GLY A 68 4.36 -7.16 4.90
N CYS A 69 4.49 -8.48 4.71
CA CYS A 69 4.30 -9.12 3.41
C CYS A 69 2.83 -9.18 2.98
N VAL A 70 2.60 -9.25 1.67
CA VAL A 70 1.26 -9.23 1.07
C VAL A 70 1.12 -10.41 0.12
N VAL A 71 0.10 -11.23 0.33
CA VAL A 71 -0.26 -12.36 -0.53
C VAL A 71 -1.51 -11.99 -1.34
N ALA A 72 -1.36 -11.90 -2.67
CA ALA A 72 -2.43 -11.55 -3.57
C ALA A 72 -3.55 -12.61 -3.61
N GLN A 73 -4.72 -12.22 -4.12
CA GLN A 73 -5.87 -13.09 -4.26
C GLN A 73 -5.55 -14.31 -5.14
N ASN A 74 -6.08 -15.48 -4.78
CA ASN A 74 -5.87 -16.74 -5.52
C ASN A 74 -4.40 -17.17 -5.71
N ALA A 75 -3.45 -16.62 -4.91
CA ALA A 75 -2.04 -16.98 -5.01
C ALA A 75 -1.77 -18.34 -4.34
N ILE A 76 -0.87 -19.15 -4.92
CA ILE A 76 -0.41 -20.43 -4.34
C ILE A 76 1.02 -20.27 -3.82
N VAL A 77 1.16 -19.99 -2.53
CA VAL A 77 2.44 -19.73 -1.88
C VAL A 77 3.08 -21.05 -1.47
N THR A 78 4.24 -21.35 -2.06
CA THR A 78 4.98 -22.62 -1.87
C THR A 78 6.28 -22.47 -1.09
N LYS A 79 6.71 -21.22 -0.83
CA LYS A 79 7.97 -20.85 -0.17
C LYS A 79 7.72 -19.67 0.79
N ASP A 80 8.65 -19.46 1.69
CA ASP A 80 8.63 -18.31 2.60
C ASP A 80 8.60 -16.98 1.83
N VAL A 81 7.87 -16.02 2.38
CA VAL A 81 7.66 -14.72 1.75
C VAL A 81 8.49 -13.67 2.49
N PRO A 82 9.44 -12.98 1.82
CA PRO A 82 10.30 -11.99 2.47
C PRO A 82 9.53 -10.80 3.07
N PRO A 83 10.13 -10.07 4.04
CA PRO A 83 9.49 -8.91 4.63
C PRO A 83 9.11 -7.85 3.59
N TYR A 84 7.91 -7.30 3.72
CA TYR A 84 7.35 -6.29 2.80
C TYR A 84 7.28 -6.71 1.32
N ALA A 85 7.45 -7.98 1.00
CA ALA A 85 7.27 -8.49 -0.36
C ALA A 85 5.78 -8.64 -0.69
N ILE A 86 5.42 -8.34 -1.93
CA ILE A 86 4.10 -8.60 -2.49
C ILE A 86 4.22 -9.79 -3.42
N VAL A 87 3.53 -10.89 -3.11
CA VAL A 87 3.57 -12.13 -3.89
C VAL A 87 2.22 -12.43 -4.53
N GLY A 88 2.25 -13.04 -5.72
CA GLY A 88 1.03 -13.45 -6.43
C GLY A 88 1.27 -14.51 -7.50
N GLY A 89 0.20 -15.14 -7.96
CA GLY A 89 0.21 -16.19 -8.98
C GLY A 89 0.31 -17.62 -8.44
N SER A 90 0.44 -18.58 -9.34
CA SER A 90 0.54 -20.02 -9.04
C SER A 90 1.64 -20.66 -9.91
N PRO A 91 2.80 -21.06 -9.34
CA PRO A 91 3.23 -20.79 -7.97
C PRO A 91 3.48 -19.29 -7.75
N ALA A 92 3.26 -18.82 -6.52
CA ALA A 92 3.41 -17.42 -6.16
C ALA A 92 4.85 -16.95 -6.34
N LYS A 93 5.02 -15.80 -7.00
CA LYS A 93 6.29 -15.12 -7.21
C LYS A 93 6.24 -13.73 -6.60
N ILE A 94 7.41 -13.21 -6.23
CA ILE A 94 7.54 -11.81 -5.79
C ILE A 94 7.27 -10.91 -6.99
N LEU A 95 6.23 -10.08 -6.88
CA LEU A 95 5.85 -9.09 -7.89
C LEU A 95 6.66 -7.80 -7.70
N LYS A 96 6.70 -7.32 -6.46
CA LYS A 96 7.47 -6.13 -6.03
C LYS A 96 7.55 -6.11 -4.50
N TYR A 97 8.29 -5.15 -3.96
CA TYR A 97 8.24 -4.80 -2.55
C TYR A 97 7.33 -3.58 -2.32
N ARG A 98 6.74 -3.47 -1.12
CA ARG A 98 5.93 -2.30 -0.73
C ARG A 98 6.75 -1.02 -0.68
N PHE A 99 8.00 -1.11 -0.21
CA PHE A 99 8.91 0.00 -0.01
C PHE A 99 10.32 -0.32 -0.55
N ASP A 100 11.15 0.71 -0.72
CA ASP A 100 12.57 0.60 -1.03
C ASP A 100 13.35 -0.06 0.13
N GLU A 101 14.53 -0.58 -0.17
CA GLU A 101 15.33 -1.35 0.79
C GLU A 101 15.73 -0.58 2.06
N PRO A 102 16.20 0.68 1.98
CA PRO A 102 16.44 1.51 3.16
C PRO A 102 15.20 1.64 4.07
N THR A 103 14.05 1.98 3.49
CA THR A 103 12.79 2.16 4.24
C THR A 103 12.34 0.86 4.92
N ARG A 104 12.43 -0.28 4.23
CA ARG A 104 12.11 -1.60 4.83
C ARG A 104 13.00 -1.90 6.04
N ASN A 105 14.29 -1.64 5.94
CA ASN A 105 15.24 -1.90 7.02
C ASN A 105 14.96 -0.99 8.24
N ARG A 106 14.58 0.27 8.01
CA ARG A 106 14.13 1.19 9.07
C ARG A 106 12.89 0.64 9.77
N LEU A 107 11.87 0.24 9.02
CA LEU A 107 10.63 -0.32 9.56
C LEU A 107 10.86 -1.59 10.41
N LEU A 108 11.70 -2.51 9.92
CA LEU A 108 12.05 -3.74 10.64
C LEU A 108 12.82 -3.47 11.93
N LYS A 109 13.67 -2.44 11.93
CA LYS A 109 14.40 -2.01 13.13
C LYS A 109 13.49 -1.31 14.13
N LEU A 110 12.57 -0.49 13.65
CA LEU A 110 11.64 0.29 14.47
C LEU A 110 10.63 -0.62 15.18
N LYS A 111 10.19 -1.71 14.52
CA LYS A 111 9.15 -2.63 15.03
C LYS A 111 7.92 -1.90 15.56
N TRP A 112 7.38 -1.02 14.72
CA TRP A 112 6.33 -0.07 15.13
C TRP A 112 5.08 -0.75 15.75
N TRP A 113 4.80 -2.01 15.41
CA TRP A 113 3.71 -2.81 15.98
C TRP A 113 3.89 -3.15 17.48
N GLU A 114 5.07 -2.91 18.07
CA GLU A 114 5.31 -3.06 19.50
C GLU A 114 4.85 -1.84 20.32
N TYR A 115 4.33 -0.77 19.70
CA TYR A 115 3.89 0.45 20.37
C TYR A 115 2.37 0.57 20.45
N HIS A 116 1.87 1.42 21.35
CA HIS A 116 0.43 1.58 21.56
C HIS A 116 -0.18 2.43 20.44
N PHE A 117 -1.39 2.09 20.00
CA PHE A 117 -2.02 2.78 18.87
C PHE A 117 -2.26 4.28 19.12
N ALA A 118 -2.45 4.68 20.39
CA ALA A 118 -2.62 6.09 20.76
C ALA A 118 -1.34 6.93 20.58
N ASP A 119 -0.16 6.29 20.57
CA ASP A 119 1.11 6.98 20.41
C ASP A 119 1.31 7.52 18.99
N PHE A 120 0.51 7.02 18.04
CA PHE A 120 0.48 7.48 16.65
C PHE A 120 -0.46 8.68 16.45
N ASP A 121 -1.13 9.16 17.49
CA ASP A 121 -2.01 10.33 17.37
C ASP A 121 -1.23 11.60 16.99
N GLY A 122 -1.88 12.45 16.20
CA GLY A 122 -1.32 13.68 15.68
C GLY A 122 -0.26 13.51 14.57
N ILE A 123 0.07 12.28 14.15
CA ILE A 123 0.94 12.07 12.99
C ILE A 123 0.12 12.21 11.70
N ASP A 124 0.54 13.10 10.81
CA ASP A 124 -0.14 13.36 9.54
C ASP A 124 0.01 12.17 8.58
N ALA A 125 -1.08 11.40 8.43
CA ALA A 125 -1.15 10.22 7.57
C ALA A 125 -1.17 10.56 6.05
N MET A 126 -1.30 11.83 5.67
CA MET A 126 -1.25 12.26 4.26
C MET A 126 0.18 12.44 3.76
N LYS A 127 1.18 12.44 4.66
CA LYS A 127 2.61 12.58 4.31
C LYS A 127 3.26 11.24 3.96
N ASP A 128 4.48 11.32 3.44
CA ASP A 128 5.26 10.14 3.04
C ASP A 128 5.67 9.27 4.25
N ILE A 129 5.93 7.99 4.00
CA ILE A 129 6.34 7.01 5.01
C ILE A 129 7.65 7.42 5.72
N ASN A 130 8.55 8.10 5.02
CA ASN A 130 9.80 8.57 5.62
C ASN A 130 9.57 9.63 6.70
N TYR A 131 8.64 10.55 6.48
CA TYR A 131 8.25 11.55 7.48
C TYR A 131 7.68 10.86 8.73
N TYR A 132 6.85 9.84 8.53
CA TYR A 132 6.27 9.05 9.61
C TYR A 132 7.34 8.33 10.45
N LEU A 133 8.33 7.73 9.78
CA LEU A 133 9.47 7.10 10.44
C LEU A 133 10.32 8.10 11.23
N ASP A 134 10.61 9.27 10.66
CA ASP A 134 11.40 10.32 11.32
C ASP A 134 10.71 10.82 12.59
N GLU A 135 9.40 11.04 12.54
CA GLU A 135 8.58 11.48 13.68
C GLU A 135 8.57 10.42 14.79
N LEU A 136 8.37 9.14 14.45
CA LEU A 136 8.40 8.07 15.44
C LEU A 136 9.78 7.88 16.06
N GLU A 137 10.83 7.90 15.26
CA GLU A 137 12.20 7.81 15.74
C GLU A 137 12.52 8.97 16.70
N SER A 138 12.07 10.20 16.40
CA SER A 138 12.19 11.36 17.29
C SER A 138 11.44 11.15 18.61
N ARG A 139 10.19 10.68 18.58
CA ARG A 139 9.41 10.42 19.80
C ARG A 139 10.02 9.33 20.69
N ILE A 140 10.64 8.31 20.09
CA ILE A 140 11.36 7.26 20.81
C ILE A 140 12.64 7.82 21.44
N GLN A 141 13.41 8.63 20.70
CA GLN A 141 14.63 9.27 21.21
C GLN A 141 14.33 10.21 22.39
N ASN A 142 13.21 10.94 22.32
CA ASN A 142 12.74 11.82 23.38
C ASN A 142 12.07 11.06 24.55
N GLN A 143 12.07 9.71 24.53
CA GLN A 143 11.43 8.84 25.52
C GLN A 143 9.94 9.11 25.75
N THR A 144 9.27 9.73 24.78
CA THR A 144 7.83 10.02 24.84
C THR A 144 7.01 8.75 24.69
N ILE A 145 7.50 7.81 23.88
CA ILE A 145 6.85 6.54 23.57
C ILE A 145 7.64 5.38 24.18
N LYS A 146 6.94 4.38 24.72
CA LYS A 146 7.53 3.15 25.27
C LYS A 146 6.87 1.92 24.62
N PRO A 147 7.60 0.79 24.47
CA PRO A 147 7.00 -0.44 23.98
C PRO A 147 5.79 -0.85 24.83
N PHE A 148 4.69 -1.15 24.16
CA PHE A 148 3.42 -1.51 24.74
C PHE A 148 3.30 -3.03 24.84
N TYR A 149 3.17 -3.51 26.08
CA TYR A 149 2.95 -4.92 26.36
C TYR A 149 1.49 -5.10 26.81
N PRO A 150 0.58 -5.48 25.90
CA PRO A 150 -0.81 -5.68 26.27
C PRO A 150 -0.92 -6.77 27.34
N ARG A 151 -1.80 -6.54 28.33
CA ARG A 151 -2.14 -7.58 29.29
C ARG A 151 -2.75 -8.77 28.55
N LYS A 152 -2.22 -9.98 28.79
CA LYS A 152 -2.85 -11.22 28.32
C LYS A 152 -4.21 -11.35 29.00
N MET A 153 -5.28 -11.29 28.20
CA MET A 153 -6.65 -11.44 28.66
C MET A 153 -7.06 -12.92 28.60
N GLN A 154 -7.74 -13.41 29.63
CA GLN A 154 -8.32 -14.75 29.60
C GLN A 154 -9.68 -14.73 28.90
N PHE A 155 -10.10 -15.86 28.35
CA PHE A 155 -11.37 -15.94 27.61
C PHE A 155 -12.58 -15.59 28.49
N GLU A 156 -12.52 -15.94 29.77
CA GLU A 156 -13.55 -15.59 30.75
C GLU A 156 -13.69 -14.07 30.90
N GLU A 157 -12.58 -13.32 30.90
CA GLU A 157 -12.60 -11.86 30.97
C GLU A 157 -13.25 -11.24 29.73
N LEU A 158 -13.01 -11.81 28.54
CA LEU A 158 -13.68 -11.38 27.29
C LEU A 158 -15.20 -11.59 27.37
N ILE A 159 -15.66 -12.73 27.89
CA ILE A 159 -17.10 -13.00 28.07
C ILE A 159 -17.73 -12.01 29.04
N GLN A 160 -17.02 -11.63 30.11
CA GLN A 160 -17.54 -10.64 31.05
C GLN A 160 -17.62 -9.25 30.40
N ILE A 161 -16.59 -8.85 29.65
CA ILE A 161 -16.57 -7.57 28.92
C ILE A 161 -17.67 -7.52 27.86
N SER A 162 -17.92 -8.61 27.11
CA SER A 162 -18.97 -8.63 26.09
C SER A 162 -20.38 -8.50 26.68
N LYS A 163 -20.56 -8.86 27.96
CA LYS A 163 -21.82 -8.73 28.70
C LYS A 163 -22.01 -7.36 29.33
N GLN A 164 -20.93 -6.58 29.51
CA GLN A 164 -21.06 -5.21 29.98
C GLN A 164 -21.67 -4.35 28.87
N PRO A 165 -22.68 -3.52 29.16
CA PRO A 165 -23.11 -2.52 28.21
C PRO A 165 -21.90 -1.65 27.90
N VAL A 166 -21.56 -1.49 26.62
CA VAL A 166 -20.47 -0.61 26.18
C VAL A 166 -20.74 0.75 26.81
N SER A 167 -19.99 1.09 27.85
CA SER A 167 -19.92 2.45 28.37
C SER A 167 -19.21 3.22 27.26
N VAL A 168 -20.01 3.73 26.33
CA VAL A 168 -19.58 4.77 25.42
C VAL A 168 -19.02 5.84 26.34
N VAL A 169 -17.70 5.91 26.46
CA VAL A 169 -17.04 7.08 26.97
C VAL A 169 -17.54 8.17 26.04
N LYS A 170 -18.55 8.93 26.48
CA LYS A 170 -18.93 10.16 25.79
C LYS A 170 -17.61 10.90 25.64
N PRO A 171 -17.19 11.24 24.41
CA PRO A 171 -16.00 12.05 24.20
C PRO A 171 -16.06 13.19 25.21
N GLN A 172 -15.09 13.26 26.11
CA GLN A 172 -14.98 14.36 27.05
C GLN A 172 -14.87 15.62 26.20
N THR A 173 -15.96 16.39 26.20
CA THR A 173 -16.11 17.74 25.67
C THR A 173 -15.24 18.05 24.45
N THR A 174 -15.51 17.40 23.32
CA THR A 174 -15.44 18.13 22.06
C THR A 174 -16.41 19.32 22.23
N PRO A 175 -15.99 20.58 21.98
CA PRO A 175 -16.95 21.68 21.94
C PRO A 175 -18.11 21.26 21.04
N GLN A 176 -19.33 21.66 21.40
CA GLN A 176 -20.55 21.39 20.63
C GLN A 176 -20.22 21.33 19.13
N PRO A 177 -20.73 20.33 18.37
CA PRO A 177 -20.75 20.45 16.92
C PRO A 177 -21.26 21.85 16.63
N PRO A 178 -20.52 22.70 15.88
CA PRO A 178 -21.02 24.02 15.55
C PRO A 178 -22.45 23.83 15.09
N GLN A 179 -23.40 24.56 15.69
CA GLN A 179 -24.76 24.63 15.18
C GLN A 179 -24.65 24.65 13.67
N GLU A 180 -25.35 23.74 12.99
CA GLU A 180 -25.32 23.69 11.52
C GLU A 180 -25.48 25.13 11.04
N PRO A 181 -24.42 25.72 10.42
CA PRO A 181 -24.35 27.16 10.29
C PRO A 181 -25.63 27.59 9.60
N SER A 182 -26.24 28.67 10.09
CA SER A 182 -27.47 29.18 9.48
C SER A 182 -27.22 29.29 7.97
N LEU A 183 -28.24 29.14 7.12
CA LEU A 183 -28.08 29.28 5.67
C LEU A 183 -27.23 30.51 5.28
N GLN A 184 -27.25 31.56 6.10
CA GLN A 184 -26.44 32.77 5.94
C GLN A 184 -24.94 32.53 6.20
N ASP A 185 -24.57 31.79 7.23
CA ASP A 185 -23.17 31.47 7.57
C ASP A 185 -22.53 30.53 6.53
N GLN A 186 -23.32 29.60 5.98
CA GLN A 186 -22.89 28.76 4.85
C GLN A 186 -22.64 29.62 3.60
N ILE A 187 -23.52 30.58 3.31
CA ILE A 187 -23.35 31.53 2.21
C ILE A 187 -22.11 32.41 2.42
N ILE A 188 -21.83 32.84 3.65
CA ILE A 188 -20.66 33.66 3.98
C ILE A 188 -19.38 32.85 3.77
N SER A 189 -19.30 31.62 4.29
CA SER A 189 -18.16 30.72 4.08
C SER A 189 -17.93 30.39 2.61
N LEU A 190 -19.01 30.12 1.85
CA LEU A 190 -18.92 29.88 0.41
C LEU A 190 -18.42 31.13 -0.35
N LYS A 191 -18.88 32.33 0.02
CA LYS A 191 -18.41 33.59 -0.58
C LYS A 191 -16.94 33.84 -0.27
N GLU A 192 -16.48 33.54 0.94
CA GLU A 192 -15.06 33.64 1.31
C GLU A 192 -14.19 32.67 0.50
N GLN A 193 -14.66 31.43 0.31
CA GLN A 193 -13.97 30.45 -0.52
C GLN A 193 -13.90 30.87 -1.99
N ILE A 194 -14.98 31.45 -2.52
CA ILE A 194 -15.01 32.00 -3.89
C ILE A 194 -14.01 33.16 -4.02
N SER A 195 -14.01 34.09 -3.06
CA SER A 195 -13.07 35.22 -3.02
C SER A 195 -11.61 34.76 -2.98
N LYS A 196 -11.31 33.71 -2.19
CA LYS A 196 -9.97 33.13 -2.12
C LYS A 196 -9.54 32.54 -3.47
N LYS A 197 -10.44 31.79 -4.14
CA LYS A 197 -10.18 31.22 -5.47
C LYS A 197 -10.01 32.29 -6.55
N ASP A 198 -10.77 33.38 -6.50
CA ASP A 198 -10.61 34.50 -7.44
C ASP A 198 -9.23 35.17 -7.32
N ASN A 199 -8.71 35.28 -6.10
CA ASN A 199 -7.36 35.79 -5.86
C ASN A 199 -6.27 34.84 -6.38
N GLU A 200 -6.44 33.53 -6.21
CA GLU A 200 -5.54 32.53 -6.79
C GLU A 200 -5.55 32.57 -8.32
N ILE A 201 -6.72 32.70 -8.95
CA ILE A 201 -6.85 32.84 -10.40
C ILE A 201 -6.14 34.10 -10.90
N LYS A 202 -6.29 35.24 -10.21
CA LYS A 202 -5.56 36.48 -10.55
C LYS A 202 -4.04 36.32 -10.43
N ALA A 203 -3.57 35.63 -9.38
CA ALA A 203 -2.15 35.35 -9.20
C ALA A 203 -1.59 34.49 -10.34
N LEU A 204 -2.33 33.45 -10.75
CA LEU A 204 -1.98 32.59 -11.88
C LEU A 204 -1.96 33.35 -13.21
N GLN A 205 -2.96 34.20 -13.48
CA GLN A 205 -2.98 35.05 -14.66
C GLN A 205 -1.79 36.00 -14.70
N THR A 206 -1.41 36.58 -13.56
CA THR A 206 -0.23 37.45 -13.44
C THR A 206 1.06 36.68 -13.72
N SER A 207 1.20 35.48 -13.15
CA SER A 207 2.35 34.59 -13.42
C SER A 207 2.45 34.21 -14.89
N TYR A 208 1.31 33.88 -15.51
CA TYR A 208 1.23 33.57 -16.94
C TYR A 208 1.60 34.76 -17.82
N GLN A 209 1.10 35.96 -17.50
CA GLN A 209 1.48 37.20 -18.20
C GLN A 209 2.97 37.49 -18.07
N LYS A 210 3.55 37.32 -16.88
CA LYS A 210 5.00 37.43 -16.67
C LYS A 210 5.77 36.43 -17.54
N ALA A 211 5.34 35.17 -17.59
CA ALA A 211 5.95 34.15 -18.45
C ALA A 211 5.82 34.47 -19.95
N ALA A 212 4.67 35.00 -20.39
CA ALA A 212 4.47 35.44 -21.76
C ALA A 212 5.38 36.63 -22.13
N ASN A 213 5.55 37.58 -21.23
CA ASN A 213 6.48 38.71 -21.38
C ASN A 213 7.94 38.24 -21.43
N PHE A 214 8.32 37.25 -20.61
CA PHE A 214 9.64 36.63 -20.67
C PHE A 214 9.93 35.97 -22.02
N LYS A 215 8.95 35.26 -22.61
CA LYS A 215 9.09 34.68 -23.96
C LYS A 215 9.22 35.73 -25.05
N ASN A 216 8.70 36.94 -24.81
CA ASN A 216 8.82 38.06 -25.75
C ASN A 216 10.17 38.78 -25.69
N HIS A 217 10.94 38.59 -24.62
CA HIS A 217 12.24 39.21 -24.43
C HIS A 217 13.25 38.84 -25.53
N LEU A 218 14.03 39.82 -25.98
CA LEU A 218 15.01 39.66 -27.06
C LEU A 218 16.00 38.52 -26.80
N SER A 219 16.54 38.40 -25.58
CA SER A 219 17.53 37.36 -25.26
C SER A 219 16.95 35.95 -25.35
N TYR A 220 15.69 35.75 -24.96
CA TYR A 220 15.02 34.45 -25.05
C TYR A 220 14.80 34.03 -26.51
N LYS A 221 14.35 34.97 -27.36
CA LYS A 221 14.17 34.75 -28.80
C LYS A 221 15.49 34.44 -29.51
N LEU A 222 16.56 35.17 -29.19
CA LEU A 222 17.90 34.91 -29.69
C LEU A 222 18.43 33.54 -29.24
N GLY A 223 18.28 33.21 -27.95
CA GLY A 223 18.70 31.91 -27.39
C GLY A 223 17.98 30.74 -28.04
N ASN A 224 16.66 30.83 -28.23
CA ASN A 224 15.89 29.79 -28.90
C ASN A 224 16.32 29.61 -30.37
N SER A 225 16.58 30.71 -31.08
CA SER A 225 17.12 30.68 -32.45
C SER A 225 18.51 30.06 -32.51
N LEU A 226 19.37 30.34 -31.53
CA LEU A 226 20.71 29.76 -31.40
C LEU A 226 20.66 28.24 -31.16
N ILE A 227 19.76 27.77 -30.29
CA ILE A 227 19.55 26.34 -30.04
C ILE A 227 19.10 25.63 -31.34
N LYS A 228 18.20 26.25 -32.11
CA LYS A 228 17.74 25.73 -33.41
C LYS A 228 18.88 25.69 -34.44
N ALA A 229 19.73 26.71 -34.45
CA ALA A 229 20.91 26.76 -35.30
C ALA A 229 21.93 25.68 -34.95
N HIS A 230 22.20 25.46 -33.66
CA HIS A 230 23.08 24.40 -33.17
C HIS A 230 22.59 23.01 -33.59
N LYS A 231 21.29 22.73 -33.50
CA LYS A 231 20.70 21.46 -33.99
C LYS A 231 20.86 21.23 -35.49
N SER A 232 21.08 22.29 -36.27
CA SER A 232 21.23 22.24 -37.74
C SER A 232 22.61 22.71 -38.21
N TRP A 233 23.62 22.62 -37.34
CA TRP A 233 24.96 23.17 -37.60
C TRP A 233 25.59 22.65 -38.90
N TYR A 234 25.51 21.33 -39.14
CA TYR A 234 26.01 20.64 -40.33
C TYR A 234 25.32 21.02 -41.65
N LYS A 235 24.18 21.74 -41.59
CA LYS A 235 23.46 22.28 -42.78
C LYS A 235 23.63 23.80 -42.93
N GLY A 236 24.69 24.37 -42.33
CA GLY A 236 24.92 25.82 -42.33
C GLY A 236 23.98 26.58 -41.38
N GLY A 237 23.51 25.95 -40.30
CA GLY A 237 22.58 26.55 -39.33
C GLY A 237 23.09 27.86 -38.72
N TYR A 238 24.39 27.99 -38.46
CA TYR A 238 25.00 29.21 -37.93
C TYR A 238 25.03 30.38 -38.91
N ILE A 239 25.19 30.10 -40.21
CA ILE A 239 25.13 31.15 -41.24
C ILE A 239 23.71 31.71 -41.32
N LYS A 240 22.69 30.82 -41.30
CA LYS A 240 21.28 31.23 -41.23
C LYS A 240 20.93 31.98 -39.94
N PHE A 241 21.56 31.62 -38.82
CA PHE A 241 21.36 32.29 -37.53
C PHE A 241 21.75 33.77 -37.58
N ILE A 242 22.82 34.16 -38.28
CA ILE A 242 23.24 35.57 -38.39
C ILE A 242 22.10 36.41 -39.01
N PHE A 243 21.51 35.94 -40.11
CA PHE A 243 20.39 36.63 -40.76
C PHE A 243 19.12 36.66 -39.87
N GLU A 244 18.80 35.56 -39.19
CA GLU A 244 17.67 35.50 -38.25
C GLU A 244 17.89 36.39 -37.01
N ALA A 245 19.12 36.48 -36.48
CA ALA A 245 19.44 37.33 -35.35
C ALA A 245 19.27 38.82 -35.69
N ILE A 246 19.69 39.25 -36.89
CA ILE A 246 19.45 40.60 -37.41
C ILE A 246 17.95 40.87 -37.54
N LYS A 247 17.19 39.93 -38.10
CA LYS A 247 15.73 40.03 -38.25
C LYS A 247 15.01 40.13 -36.91
N ILE A 248 15.38 39.29 -35.93
CA ILE A 248 14.82 39.31 -34.57
C ILE A 248 15.15 40.64 -33.87
N LYS A 249 16.38 41.14 -34.00
CA LYS A 249 16.80 42.44 -33.44
C LYS A 249 16.02 43.61 -34.03
N ASN A 250 15.82 43.63 -35.35
CA ASN A 250 15.07 44.67 -36.04
C ASN A 250 13.57 44.63 -35.67
N LYS A 251 12.99 43.44 -35.54
CA LYS A 251 11.57 43.26 -35.16
C LYS A 251 11.28 43.62 -33.69
N HIS A 252 12.27 43.58 -32.81
CA HIS A 252 12.13 43.96 -31.40
C HIS A 252 12.39 45.47 -31.16
N LYS A 253 13.00 46.17 -32.14
CA LYS A 253 13.30 47.61 -32.04
C LYS A 253 12.15 48.50 -32.53
N ASN A 254 11.18 47.91 -33.25
CA ASN A 254 9.91 48.51 -33.66
C ASN A 254 8.78 48.02 -32.75
#